data_AF-A0A4V6YEM1-F1
#
_entry.id   AF-A0A4V6YEM1-F1
#
_cell.length_a   1.000
_cell.length_b   1.000
_cell.length_c   1.000
_cell.angle_alpha   90.00
_cell.angle_beta   90.00
_cell.angle_gamma   90.00
#
_symmetry.space_group_name_H-M   'P 1'
#
loop_
_entity.id
_entity.type
_entity.pdbx_description
1 polymer ?
#
loop_
_entity_poly.entity_id
_entity_poly.type
_entity_poly.pdbx_seq_one_letter_code
_entity_poly.pdbx_strand_id
1 'polypeptide(L)'
;MSSHYQPLVQPTLDWADHSPSSSGNSALDMTILDSLMQDLSHYRPILSEPASADLPATPSTEPLTAQSDRPEAKKRSKIWTEEEKRAWIKRRISFKSFGGPEYLRKSEWVFPDEPWLKLMSPIIWENQKARDLINSQIFDGKLRFIDLKALPGMGATIRRKTAAMHPSQRLPFVRIPAETLGLTGKVSGPYRVHISDHGYEGKTKGTKVKGTALEGKAYLGFFGLPENQPQHKVSMFFFGMGFLPDSEKEHVDRFLQQKELEETLRQGVSR
;
A
#
# COMPACT_ATOMS: atom_id res chain seq x y z
N MET A 1 43.56 57.13 14.94
CA MET A 1 42.88 55.91 14.45
C MET A 1 43.12 54.82 15.47
N SER A 2 42.21 54.66 16.44
CA SER A 2 42.33 53.64 17.48
C SER A 2 41.19 52.64 17.30
N SER A 3 41.55 51.42 16.91
CA SER A 3 40.63 50.30 16.71
C SER A 3 40.40 49.62 18.05
N HIS A 4 39.18 49.70 18.58
CA HIS A 4 38.75 48.92 19.73
C HIS A 4 38.32 47.52 19.26
N TYR A 5 39.14 46.52 19.59
CA TYR A 5 38.72 45.12 19.53
C TYR A 5 37.94 44.77 20.79
N GLN A 6 36.69 44.32 20.64
CA GLN A 6 35.96 43.61 21.69
C GLN A 6 36.20 42.11 21.56
N PRO A 7 36.41 41.38 22.67
CA PRO A 7 36.55 39.93 22.63
C PRO A 7 35.20 39.21 22.55
N LEU A 8 35.18 38.13 21.75
CA LEU A 8 34.09 37.18 21.62
C LEU A 8 33.88 36.40 22.93
N VAL A 9 32.68 36.46 23.48
CA VAL A 9 32.25 35.59 24.60
C VAL A 9 31.77 34.26 24.01
N GLN A 10 32.42 33.15 24.37
CA GLN A 10 31.95 31.81 24.04
C GLN A 10 30.88 31.36 25.05
N PRO A 11 29.79 30.72 24.59
CA PRO A 11 28.80 30.14 25.50
C PRO A 11 29.30 28.78 26.03
N THR A 12 29.37 28.67 27.35
CA THR A 12 29.60 27.42 28.08
C THR A 12 28.37 26.52 27.94
N LEU A 13 28.54 25.33 27.36
CA LEU A 13 27.50 24.32 27.23
C LEU A 13 27.60 23.37 28.44
N ASP A 14 26.73 23.56 29.44
CA ASP A 14 26.59 22.62 30.56
C ASP A 14 25.88 21.34 30.07
N TRP A 15 26.61 20.23 30.08
CA TRP A 15 26.04 18.89 29.92
C TRP A 15 25.56 18.40 31.28
N ALA A 16 24.26 18.46 31.52
CA ALA A 16 23.64 17.79 32.65
C ALA A 16 23.49 16.29 32.34
N ASP A 17 24.18 15.47 33.12
CA ASP A 17 23.99 14.02 33.19
C ASP A 17 22.57 13.70 33.66
N HIS A 18 21.77 13.11 32.76
CA HIS A 18 20.53 12.43 33.14
C HIS A 18 20.76 10.92 33.17
N SER A 19 20.88 10.38 34.39
CA SER A 19 20.82 8.95 34.65
C SER A 19 19.42 8.40 34.28
N PRO A 20 19.31 7.29 33.53
CA PRO A 20 18.02 6.67 33.28
C PRO A 20 17.57 5.90 34.53
N SER A 21 16.48 6.38 35.15
CA SER A 21 15.75 5.67 36.19
C SER A 21 15.09 4.42 35.60
N SER A 22 15.62 3.27 36.00
CA SER A 22 15.03 1.95 35.85
C SER A 22 13.77 1.82 36.73
N SER A 23 12.59 1.80 36.12
CA SER A 23 11.38 1.18 36.67
C SER A 23 10.66 0.49 35.50
N GLY A 24 10.68 -0.83 35.39
CA GLY A 24 9.98 -1.71 36.30
C GLY A 24 8.63 -2.06 35.67
N ASN A 25 8.64 -3.01 34.73
CA ASN A 25 7.47 -3.72 34.20
C ASN A 25 7.92 -4.90 33.32
N SER A 26 8.64 -5.87 33.91
CA SER A 26 9.01 -7.13 33.24
C SER A 26 8.09 -8.30 33.60
N ALA A 27 7.07 -8.08 34.44
CA ALA A 27 6.17 -9.14 34.90
C ALA A 27 4.92 -9.36 34.02
N LEU A 28 4.68 -8.48 33.02
CA LEU A 28 3.52 -8.57 32.12
C LEU A 28 3.82 -9.22 30.76
N ASP A 29 5.09 -9.54 30.48
CA ASP A 29 5.50 -10.05 29.15
C ASP A 29 5.63 -11.58 29.10
N MET A 30 5.66 -12.26 30.25
CA MET A 30 5.75 -13.73 30.30
C MET A 30 4.38 -14.44 30.22
N THR A 31 3.30 -13.79 30.65
CA THR A 31 1.94 -14.37 30.57
C THR A 31 1.37 -14.38 29.16
N ILE A 32 1.77 -13.42 28.32
CA ILE A 32 1.39 -13.39 26.90
C ILE A 32 2.12 -14.49 26.12
N LEU A 33 3.38 -14.77 26.47
CA LEU A 33 4.16 -15.84 25.83
C LEU A 33 3.63 -17.24 26.19
N ASP A 34 3.17 -17.44 27.43
CA ASP A 34 2.63 -18.72 27.89
C ASP A 34 1.24 -19.03 27.29
N SER A 35 0.43 -17.99 27.05
CA SER A 35 -0.86 -18.12 26.35
C SER A 35 -0.70 -18.47 24.86
N LEU A 36 0.39 -18.01 24.23
CA LEU A 36 0.72 -18.34 22.83
C LEU A 36 1.29 -19.76 22.65
N MET A 37 1.92 -20.32 23.70
CA MET A 37 2.48 -21.68 23.67
C MET A 37 1.43 -22.76 23.93
N GLN A 38 0.37 -22.48 24.70
CA GLN A 38 -0.72 -23.44 24.92
C GLN A 38 -1.58 -23.66 23.65
N ASP A 39 -1.74 -22.63 22.82
CA ASP A 39 -2.61 -22.69 21.63
C ASP A 39 -1.99 -23.52 20.47
N LEU A 40 -0.66 -23.74 20.49
CA LEU A 40 0.03 -24.60 19.51
C LEU A 40 -0.01 -26.09 19.88
N SER A 41 -0.40 -26.45 21.10
CA SER A 41 -0.49 -27.85 21.54
C SER A 41 -1.76 -28.58 21.05
N HIS A 42 -2.73 -27.85 20.50
CA HIS A 42 -3.99 -28.41 19.99
C HIS A 42 -3.98 -28.69 18.48
N TYR A 43 -2.88 -28.39 17.79
CA TYR A 43 -2.69 -28.78 16.40
C TYR A 43 -2.18 -30.22 16.31
N ARG A 44 -3.09 -31.19 16.46
CA ARG A 44 -2.83 -32.56 16.01
C ARG A 44 -2.93 -32.59 14.47
N PRO A 45 -1.87 -32.95 13.74
CA PRO A 45 -2.03 -33.31 12.34
C PRO A 45 -2.86 -34.60 12.29
N ILE A 46 -4.01 -34.54 11.62
CA ILE A 46 -4.75 -35.74 11.22
C ILE A 46 -3.88 -36.42 10.16
N LEU A 47 -2.93 -37.24 10.61
CA LEU A 47 -2.31 -38.29 9.83
C LEU A 47 -3.28 -39.45 9.84
N SER A 48 -4.15 -39.48 8.83
CA SER A 48 -4.92 -40.67 8.50
C SER A 48 -3.96 -41.72 7.97
N GLU A 49 -3.77 -42.80 8.74
CA GLU A 49 -3.17 -44.03 8.23
C GLU A 49 -4.00 -44.60 7.07
N PRO A 50 -3.36 -45.26 6.08
CA PRO A 50 -4.08 -45.96 5.04
C PRO A 50 -4.60 -47.29 5.60
N ALA A 51 -5.93 -47.40 5.70
CA ALA A 51 -6.57 -48.70 5.86
C ALA A 51 -6.43 -49.48 4.53
N SER A 52 -5.64 -50.54 4.55
CA SER A 52 -5.73 -51.63 3.57
C SER A 52 -7.14 -52.20 3.58
N ALA A 53 -7.85 -52.04 2.47
CA ALA A 53 -9.03 -52.81 2.15
C ALA A 53 -8.90 -53.27 0.69
N ASP A 54 -8.81 -54.58 0.52
CA ASP A 54 -8.92 -55.26 -0.75
C ASP A 54 -10.21 -54.84 -1.46
N LEU A 55 -10.07 -54.23 -2.64
CA LEU A 55 -11.17 -53.95 -3.56
C LEU A 55 -11.01 -54.77 -4.84
N PRO A 56 -12.10 -55.35 -5.35
CA PRO A 56 -12.09 -56.19 -6.54
C PRO A 56 -11.81 -55.39 -7.82
N ALA A 57 -11.17 -56.06 -8.77
CA ALA A 57 -10.75 -55.54 -10.06
C ALA A 57 -11.88 -54.78 -10.80
N THR A 58 -11.68 -53.48 -10.96
CA THR A 58 -12.49 -52.61 -11.81
C THR A 58 -12.17 -52.87 -13.28
N PRO A 59 -13.17 -53.00 -14.16
CA PRO A 59 -12.95 -53.16 -15.59
C PRO A 59 -12.31 -51.90 -16.20
N SER A 60 -11.30 -52.13 -17.04
CA SER A 60 -10.58 -51.14 -17.82
C SER A 60 -11.55 -50.23 -18.59
N THR A 61 -11.76 -49.02 -18.10
CA THR A 61 -12.44 -47.95 -18.82
C THR A 61 -11.40 -47.18 -19.61
N GLU A 62 -11.51 -47.26 -20.94
CA GLU A 62 -10.67 -46.52 -21.88
C GLU A 62 -10.65 -45.02 -21.56
N PRO A 63 -9.49 -44.34 -21.66
CA PRO A 63 -9.43 -42.90 -21.50
C PRO A 63 -10.04 -42.24 -22.73
N LEU A 64 -11.32 -41.87 -22.63
CA LEU A 64 -11.94 -40.90 -23.53
C LEU A 64 -11.23 -39.55 -23.34
N THR A 65 -10.25 -39.31 -24.20
CA THR A 65 -9.66 -38.00 -24.50
C THR A 65 -10.74 -37.09 -25.05
N ALA A 66 -11.59 -36.58 -24.16
CA ALA A 66 -12.44 -35.44 -24.45
C ALA A 66 -11.53 -34.22 -24.64
N GLN A 67 -11.17 -33.94 -25.90
CA GLN A 67 -10.64 -32.66 -26.33
C GLN A 67 -11.67 -31.59 -25.92
N SER A 68 -11.41 -30.98 -24.77
CA SER A 68 -12.15 -29.82 -24.32
C SER A 68 -11.72 -28.65 -25.20
N ASP A 69 -12.43 -28.47 -26.32
CA ASP A 69 -12.42 -27.28 -27.17
C ASP A 69 -13.03 -26.09 -26.42
N ARG A 70 -12.48 -25.80 -25.24
CA ARG A 70 -12.86 -24.63 -24.48
C ARG A 70 -12.10 -23.47 -25.10
N PRO A 71 -12.77 -22.52 -25.77
CA PRO A 71 -12.10 -21.38 -26.36
C PRO A 71 -11.35 -20.67 -25.23
N GLU A 72 -10.02 -20.68 -25.30
CA GLU A 72 -9.19 -19.88 -24.41
C GLU A 72 -9.67 -18.44 -24.56
N ALA A 73 -10.37 -17.95 -23.54
CA ALA A 73 -10.80 -16.57 -23.48
C ALA A 73 -9.54 -15.72 -23.33
N LYS A 74 -8.90 -15.39 -24.47
CA LYS A 74 -7.82 -14.42 -24.57
C LYS A 74 -8.40 -13.09 -24.11
N LYS A 75 -8.26 -12.81 -22.81
CA LYS A 75 -8.54 -11.50 -22.22
C LYS A 75 -7.63 -10.50 -22.91
N ARG A 76 -8.12 -9.90 -24.01
CA ARG A 76 -7.42 -8.82 -24.69
C ARG A 76 -7.24 -7.71 -23.68
N SER A 77 -6.01 -7.52 -23.19
CA SER A 77 -5.65 -6.34 -22.41
C SER A 77 -5.99 -5.12 -23.26
N LYS A 78 -6.95 -4.32 -22.82
CA LYS A 78 -7.31 -3.07 -23.51
C LYS A 78 -6.06 -2.20 -23.58
N ILE A 79 -5.61 -1.86 -24.79
CA ILE A 79 -4.61 -0.82 -25.01
C ILE A 79 -5.36 0.51 -24.93
N TRP A 80 -4.85 1.48 -24.16
CA TRP A 80 -5.50 2.76 -23.97
C TRP A 80 -4.87 3.79 -24.90
N THR A 81 -5.68 4.46 -25.73
CA THR A 81 -5.15 5.60 -26.51
C THR A 81 -4.96 6.82 -25.63
N GLU A 82 -4.13 7.77 -26.05
CA GLU A 82 -3.91 9.01 -25.29
C GLU A 82 -5.21 9.83 -25.12
N GLU A 83 -6.08 9.83 -26.12
CA GLU A 83 -7.41 10.44 -26.04
C GLU A 83 -8.29 9.73 -25.00
N GLU A 84 -8.26 8.40 -24.95
CA GLU A 84 -9.00 7.62 -23.96
C GLU A 84 -8.48 7.89 -22.54
N LYS A 85 -7.15 7.95 -22.36
CA LYS A 85 -6.52 8.29 -21.08
C LYS A 85 -6.95 9.68 -20.62
N ARG A 86 -6.84 10.70 -21.49
CA ARG A 86 -7.27 12.08 -21.18
C ARG A 86 -8.75 12.18 -20.87
N ALA A 87 -9.61 11.54 -21.66
CA ALA A 87 -11.05 11.52 -21.44
C ALA A 87 -11.41 10.86 -20.10
N TRP A 88 -10.73 9.76 -19.76
CA TRP A 88 -10.90 9.08 -18.49
C TRP A 88 -10.46 9.95 -17.31
N ILE A 89 -9.28 10.60 -17.38
CA ILE A 89 -8.79 11.52 -16.34
C ILE A 89 -9.77 12.68 -16.16
N LYS A 90 -10.20 13.33 -17.25
CA LYS A 90 -11.18 14.43 -17.19
C LYS A 90 -12.46 13.99 -16.50
N ARG A 91 -12.99 12.82 -16.88
CA ARG A 91 -14.16 12.23 -16.22
C ARG A 91 -13.88 11.96 -14.75
N ARG A 92 -12.69 11.47 -14.39
CA ARG A 92 -12.33 11.20 -13.00
C ARG A 92 -12.25 12.44 -12.14
N ILE A 93 -11.55 13.46 -12.58
CA ILE A 93 -11.40 14.74 -11.87
C ILE A 93 -12.77 15.41 -11.68
N SER A 94 -13.70 15.24 -12.62
CA SER A 94 -15.05 15.79 -12.52
C SER A 94 -15.93 15.15 -11.42
N PHE A 95 -15.55 13.99 -10.87
CA PHE A 95 -16.29 13.40 -9.76
C PHE A 95 -15.99 14.19 -8.48
N LYS A 96 -17.00 14.94 -8.01
CA LYS A 96 -16.95 15.70 -6.75
C LYS A 96 -16.55 14.84 -5.53
N SER A 97 -16.84 13.54 -5.55
CA SER A 97 -16.66 12.62 -4.43
C SER A 97 -15.32 11.87 -4.41
N PHE A 98 -14.24 12.44 -4.95
CA PHE A 98 -12.91 11.86 -4.71
C PHE A 98 -12.60 11.95 -3.22
N GLY A 99 -12.24 10.81 -2.60
CA GLY A 99 -12.02 10.69 -1.16
C GLY A 99 -10.71 11.28 -0.64
N GLY A 100 -9.91 11.86 -1.52
CA GLY A 100 -8.63 12.46 -1.18
C GLY A 100 -8.61 13.99 -1.30
N PRO A 101 -7.47 14.60 -0.94
CA PRO A 101 -7.19 16.03 -1.13
C PRO A 101 -7.19 16.41 -2.62
N GLU A 102 -7.55 17.65 -2.95
CA GLU A 102 -7.67 18.15 -4.33
C GLU A 102 -6.31 18.12 -5.06
N TYR A 103 -5.23 18.38 -4.34
CA TYR A 103 -3.86 18.36 -4.83
C TYR A 103 -3.52 17.02 -5.50
N LEU A 104 -3.88 15.90 -4.86
CA LEU A 104 -3.58 14.58 -5.40
C LEU A 104 -4.35 14.27 -6.69
N ARG A 105 -5.41 15.01 -7.04
CA ARG A 105 -6.10 14.84 -8.34
C ARG A 105 -5.23 15.26 -9.53
N LYS A 106 -4.26 16.13 -9.28
CA LYS A 106 -3.30 16.62 -10.28
C LYS A 106 -2.07 15.71 -10.43
N SER A 107 -1.91 14.73 -9.54
CA SER A 107 -0.79 13.79 -9.60
C SER A 107 -0.81 12.95 -10.88
N GLU A 108 0.39 12.50 -11.26
CA GLU A 108 0.61 11.68 -12.44
C GLU A 108 -0.25 10.40 -12.40
N TRP A 109 -0.98 10.15 -13.49
CA TRP A 109 -1.79 8.95 -13.66
C TRP A 109 -0.99 7.87 -14.41
N VAL A 110 -1.05 6.65 -13.89
CA VAL A 110 -0.45 5.46 -14.50
C VAL A 110 -1.57 4.50 -14.90
N PHE A 111 -1.52 4.03 -16.15
CA PHE A 111 -2.55 3.19 -16.75
C PHE A 111 -2.09 1.73 -16.90
N PRO A 112 -3.03 0.77 -16.90
CA PRO A 112 -2.70 -0.67 -16.89
C PRO A 112 -2.17 -1.21 -18.22
N ASP A 113 -2.14 -0.42 -19.29
CA ASP A 113 -1.59 -0.79 -20.60
C ASP A 113 -0.06 -0.75 -20.64
N GLU A 114 0.58 -0.15 -19.64
CA GLU A 114 2.03 -0.17 -19.43
C GLU A 114 2.57 -1.61 -19.42
N PRO A 115 3.49 -1.99 -20.32
CA PRO A 115 3.95 -3.38 -20.46
C PRO A 115 4.52 -3.97 -19.16
N TRP A 116 5.27 -3.17 -18.40
CA TRP A 116 5.93 -3.59 -17.16
C TRP A 116 4.94 -3.89 -16.02
N LEU A 117 3.73 -3.32 -16.05
CA LEU A 117 2.68 -3.65 -15.06
C LEU A 117 2.16 -5.08 -15.21
N LYS A 118 2.22 -5.65 -16.42
CA LYS A 118 1.80 -7.05 -16.67
C LYS A 118 2.73 -8.07 -16.00
N LEU A 119 3.94 -7.64 -15.64
CA LEU A 119 4.92 -8.47 -14.94
C LEU A 119 4.70 -8.45 -13.41
N MET A 120 3.71 -7.71 -12.91
CA MET A 120 3.50 -7.53 -11.48
C MET A 120 2.53 -8.54 -10.88
N SER A 121 2.91 -9.07 -9.72
CA SER A 121 2.04 -9.91 -8.90
C SER A 121 1.69 -9.21 -7.58
N PRO A 122 0.40 -9.03 -7.25
CA PRO A 122 0.01 -8.37 -6.01
C PRO A 122 0.31 -9.23 -4.79
N ILE A 123 1.00 -8.65 -3.81
CA ILE A 123 1.19 -9.18 -2.47
C ILE A 123 0.46 -8.26 -1.49
N ILE A 124 -0.45 -8.81 -0.68
CA ILE A 124 -1.05 -8.07 0.43
C ILE A 124 -0.02 -8.03 1.55
N TRP A 125 0.46 -6.84 1.91
CA TRP A 125 1.55 -6.66 2.84
C TRP A 125 1.30 -5.43 3.72
N GLU A 126 0.55 -5.64 4.79
CA GLU A 126 0.10 -4.62 5.73
C GLU A 126 1.22 -4.16 6.68
N ASN A 127 2.29 -3.58 6.13
CA ASN A 127 3.43 -3.15 6.92
C ASN A 127 3.23 -1.76 7.52
N GLN A 128 3.36 -1.68 8.84
CA GLN A 128 3.13 -0.44 9.58
C GLN A 128 4.14 0.66 9.22
N LYS A 129 5.43 0.35 9.06
CA LYS A 129 6.45 1.35 8.68
C LYS A 129 6.14 2.02 7.34
N ALA A 130 5.71 1.24 6.34
CA ALA A 130 5.31 1.79 5.05
C ALA A 130 4.05 2.68 5.17
N ARG A 131 3.07 2.28 5.99
CA ARG A 131 1.88 3.09 6.29
C ARG A 131 2.23 4.41 6.96
N ASP A 132 3.11 4.37 7.95
CA ASP A 132 3.55 5.56 8.70
C ASP A 132 4.32 6.53 7.80
N LEU A 133 5.17 6.02 6.91
CA LEU A 133 5.87 6.83 5.90
C LEU A 133 4.88 7.50 4.94
N ILE A 134 3.90 6.75 4.43
CA ILE A 134 2.86 7.31 3.56
C ILE A 134 2.07 8.40 4.30
N ASN A 135 1.63 8.12 5.53
CA ASN A 135 0.81 9.03 6.30
C ASN A 135 1.54 10.33 6.65
N SER A 136 2.76 10.22 7.17
CA SER A 136 3.58 11.38 7.54
C SER A 136 4.00 12.21 6.32
N GLN A 137 4.38 11.56 5.21
CA GLN A 137 4.92 12.30 4.07
C GLN A 137 3.85 12.91 3.18
N ILE A 138 2.66 12.33 3.11
CA ILE A 138 1.62 12.74 2.16
C ILE A 138 0.41 13.35 2.84
N PHE A 139 0.05 12.85 4.01
CA PHE A 139 -1.20 13.22 4.68
C PHE A 139 -0.98 13.91 6.02
N ASP A 140 0.27 14.25 6.37
CA ASP A 140 0.62 14.89 7.65
C ASP A 140 0.01 14.18 8.87
N GLY A 141 0.00 12.84 8.84
CA GLY A 141 -0.58 12.02 9.91
C GLY A 141 -2.12 11.96 9.93
N LYS A 142 -2.82 12.65 9.03
CA LYS A 142 -4.29 12.77 9.03
C LYS A 142 -5.02 11.59 8.40
N LEU A 143 -4.33 10.74 7.64
CA LEU A 143 -4.93 9.56 7.03
C LEU A 143 -5.24 8.51 8.10
N ARG A 144 -6.45 7.96 8.07
CA ARG A 144 -6.87 6.86 8.94
C ARG A 144 -6.78 5.54 8.19
N PHE A 145 -5.75 4.76 8.45
CA PHE A 145 -5.63 3.40 7.95
C PHE A 145 -6.66 2.48 8.61
N ILE A 146 -7.15 1.51 7.84
CA ILE A 146 -8.09 0.49 8.30
C ILE A 146 -7.37 -0.85 8.38
N ASP A 147 -7.68 -1.62 9.42
CA ASP A 147 -7.29 -3.02 9.53
C ASP A 147 -8.10 -3.87 8.53
N LEU A 148 -7.42 -4.55 7.60
CA LEU A 148 -8.10 -5.41 6.63
C LEU A 148 -8.80 -6.61 7.29
N LYS A 149 -8.38 -7.03 8.48
CA LYS A 149 -9.07 -8.10 9.24
C LYS A 149 -10.50 -7.69 9.60
N ALA A 150 -10.74 -6.40 9.79
CA ALA A 150 -12.07 -5.84 10.01
C ALA A 150 -12.91 -5.72 8.72
N LEU A 151 -12.36 -6.09 7.56
CA LEU A 151 -13.00 -5.99 6.25
C LEU A 151 -13.07 -7.37 5.56
N PRO A 152 -13.97 -8.27 5.99
CA PRO A 152 -14.05 -9.62 5.46
C PRO A 152 -14.28 -9.63 3.94
N GLY A 153 -13.52 -10.47 3.23
CA GLY A 153 -13.62 -10.61 1.77
C GLY A 153 -13.02 -9.44 0.97
N MET A 154 -12.30 -8.50 1.61
CA MET A 154 -11.63 -7.40 0.93
C MET A 154 -10.37 -7.85 0.18
N GLY A 155 -9.67 -8.89 0.65
CA GLY A 155 -8.47 -9.43 -0.02
C GLY A 155 -8.69 -9.78 -1.50
N ALA A 156 -9.81 -10.42 -1.83
CA ALA A 156 -10.18 -10.72 -3.22
C ALA A 156 -10.53 -9.46 -4.04
N THR A 157 -11.01 -8.40 -3.39
CA THR A 157 -11.25 -7.11 -4.05
C THR A 157 -9.92 -6.39 -4.32
N ILE A 158 -9.00 -6.37 -3.36
CA ILE A 158 -7.66 -5.78 -3.50
C ILE A 158 -6.91 -6.39 -4.69
N ARG A 159 -6.89 -7.72 -4.79
CA ARG A 159 -6.23 -8.42 -5.90
C ARG A 159 -6.81 -8.10 -7.28
N ARG A 160 -8.09 -7.68 -7.34
CA ARG A 160 -8.75 -7.27 -8.59
C ARG A 160 -8.55 -5.79 -8.90
N LYS A 161 -8.37 -4.94 -7.87
CA LYS A 161 -8.27 -3.49 -7.97
C LYS A 161 -6.84 -2.97 -7.87
N THR A 162 -5.90 -3.69 -8.48
CA THR A 162 -4.49 -3.32 -8.45
C THR A 162 -4.15 -2.28 -9.51
N ALA A 163 -3.02 -1.59 -9.37
CA ALA A 163 -2.50 -0.67 -10.39
C ALA A 163 -2.27 -1.36 -11.75
N ALA A 164 -1.98 -2.66 -11.76
CA ALA A 164 -1.86 -3.45 -12.99
C ALA A 164 -3.19 -3.71 -13.71
N MET A 165 -4.33 -3.48 -13.05
CA MET A 165 -5.67 -3.75 -13.59
C MET A 165 -6.49 -2.48 -13.80
N HIS A 166 -6.15 -1.39 -13.12
CA HIS A 166 -6.89 -0.14 -13.13
C HIS A 166 -5.96 1.07 -13.12
N PRO A 167 -6.37 2.20 -13.73
CA PRO A 167 -5.60 3.43 -13.63
C PRO A 167 -5.43 3.82 -12.16
N SER A 168 -4.23 4.27 -11.81
CA SER A 168 -3.84 4.65 -10.45
C SER A 168 -3.08 5.97 -10.49
N GLN A 169 -3.05 6.70 -9.37
CA GLN A 169 -2.29 7.95 -9.27
C GLN A 169 -1.01 7.69 -8.51
N ARG A 170 0.11 8.16 -9.04
CA ARG A 170 1.39 8.11 -8.34
C ARG A 170 1.42 9.21 -7.28
N LEU A 171 1.70 8.83 -6.03
CA LEU A 171 1.88 9.82 -4.96
C LEU A 171 3.20 10.59 -5.18
N PRO A 172 3.18 11.91 -4.98
CA PRO A 172 4.40 12.72 -5.01
C PRO A 172 5.23 12.44 -3.75
N PHE A 173 6.52 12.76 -3.75
CA PHE A 173 7.40 12.83 -2.56
C PHE A 173 7.68 11.54 -1.78
N VAL A 174 6.79 10.54 -1.77
CA VAL A 174 6.95 9.30 -1.01
C VAL A 174 7.64 8.21 -1.82
N ARG A 175 8.66 7.61 -1.22
CA ARG A 175 9.35 6.42 -1.69
C ARG A 175 9.53 5.46 -0.53
N ILE A 176 9.16 4.20 -0.71
CA ILE A 176 9.33 3.15 0.31
C ILE A 176 10.66 2.45 0.04
N PRO A 177 11.64 2.53 0.95
CA PRO A 177 12.92 1.84 0.78
C PRO A 177 12.73 0.32 0.66
N ALA A 178 13.52 -0.34 -0.19
CA ALA A 178 13.44 -1.79 -0.38
C ALA A 178 13.73 -2.57 0.92
N GLU A 179 14.54 -2.00 1.79
CA GLU A 179 14.88 -2.51 3.12
C GLU A 179 13.64 -2.57 4.01
N THR A 180 12.74 -1.57 3.89
CA THR A 180 11.47 -1.58 4.61
C THR A 180 10.66 -2.81 4.23
N LEU A 181 10.76 -3.24 2.97
CA LEU A 181 10.06 -4.41 2.41
C LEU A 181 10.77 -5.75 2.66
N GLY A 182 11.94 -5.76 3.31
CA GLY A 182 12.76 -6.97 3.45
C GLY A 182 13.33 -7.48 2.12
N LEU A 183 13.53 -6.58 1.15
CA LEU A 183 14.03 -6.89 -0.19
C LEU A 183 15.47 -6.40 -0.42
N THR A 184 16.22 -6.14 0.64
CA THR A 184 17.63 -5.73 0.55
C THR A 184 18.41 -6.68 -0.35
N GLY A 185 19.09 -6.14 -1.37
CA GLY A 185 19.86 -6.91 -2.35
C GLY A 185 19.05 -7.70 -3.39
N LYS A 186 17.71 -7.74 -3.31
CA LYS A 186 16.84 -8.46 -4.26
C LYS A 186 16.28 -7.57 -5.36
N VAL A 187 16.13 -6.28 -5.09
CA VAL A 187 15.69 -5.28 -6.07
C VAL A 187 16.58 -4.06 -5.99
N SER A 188 16.81 -3.45 -7.14
CA SER A 188 17.52 -2.17 -7.21
C SER A 188 16.50 -1.05 -7.01
N GLY A 189 16.61 -0.31 -5.91
CA GLY A 189 15.88 0.93 -5.68
C GLY A 189 14.58 0.83 -4.88
N PRO A 190 14.02 1.99 -4.50
CA PRO A 190 12.82 2.06 -3.68
C PRO A 190 11.55 1.81 -4.50
N TYR A 191 10.43 1.70 -3.79
CA TYR A 191 9.10 1.57 -4.37
C TYR A 191 8.39 2.91 -4.36
N ARG A 192 7.84 3.29 -5.50
CA ARG A 192 6.89 4.39 -5.61
C ARG A 192 5.53 3.94 -5.10
N VAL A 193 4.82 4.85 -4.45
CA VAL A 193 3.47 4.57 -3.94
C VAL A 193 2.45 5.08 -4.94
N HIS A 194 1.47 4.25 -5.26
CA HIS A 194 0.34 4.56 -6.12
C HIS A 194 -0.95 4.41 -5.31
N ILE A 195 -1.91 5.28 -5.57
CA ILE A 195 -3.25 5.22 -5.00
C ILE A 195 -4.27 4.78 -6.04
N SER A 196 -5.18 3.92 -5.62
CA SER A 196 -6.43 3.65 -6.32
C SER A 196 -7.59 4.17 -5.49
N ASP A 197 -8.50 4.89 -6.13
CA ASP A 197 -9.61 5.55 -5.50
C ASP A 197 -10.86 4.65 -5.42
N HIS A 198 -11.54 4.67 -4.28
CA HIS A 198 -12.68 3.81 -3.97
C HIS A 198 -13.79 4.57 -3.20
N GLY A 199 -15.02 4.03 -3.24
CA GLY A 199 -16.10 4.49 -2.36
C GLY A 199 -16.87 5.75 -2.80
N TYR A 200 -17.09 5.99 -4.10
CA TYR A 200 -17.89 7.12 -4.58
C TYR A 200 -19.38 6.99 -4.22
N GLU A 201 -19.98 8.12 -3.88
CA GLU A 201 -21.43 8.27 -3.71
C GLU A 201 -22.17 7.72 -4.94
N GLY A 202 -23.15 6.85 -4.69
CA GLY A 202 -24.02 6.26 -5.72
C GLY A 202 -23.55 4.95 -6.35
N LYS A 203 -22.32 4.47 -6.09
CA LYS A 203 -21.81 3.20 -6.64
C LYS A 203 -21.36 2.15 -5.62
N THR A 204 -21.41 2.43 -4.32
CA THR A 204 -21.31 1.41 -3.27
C THR A 204 -22.59 0.58 -3.19
N LYS A 205 -23.04 0.01 -4.32
CA LYS A 205 -23.99 -1.10 -4.31
C LYS A 205 -23.26 -2.32 -3.74
N GLY A 206 -23.46 -2.63 -2.46
CA GLY A 206 -23.25 -3.98 -1.94
C GLY A 206 -22.21 -4.15 -0.82
N THR A 207 -22.75 -4.44 0.36
CA THR A 207 -22.31 -5.35 1.45
C THR A 207 -20.90 -5.29 2.01
N LYS A 208 -19.81 -5.24 1.22
CA LYS A 208 -18.46 -5.54 1.76
C LYS A 208 -17.90 -4.48 2.72
N VAL A 209 -18.40 -3.26 2.65
CA VAL A 209 -18.04 -2.16 3.57
C VAL A 209 -19.22 -1.74 4.45
N LYS A 210 -20.36 -2.42 4.33
CA LYS A 210 -21.53 -2.13 5.19
C LYS A 210 -21.21 -2.59 6.61
N GLY A 211 -21.48 -1.76 7.60
CA GLY A 211 -21.17 -1.99 9.00
C GLY A 211 -19.68 -1.87 9.35
N THR A 212 -18.84 -1.35 8.44
CA THR A 212 -17.41 -1.18 8.68
C THR A 212 -17.04 0.30 8.78
N ALA A 213 -15.81 0.59 9.23
CA ALA A 213 -15.31 1.97 9.32
C ALA A 213 -15.26 2.74 7.98
N LEU A 214 -15.41 2.03 6.85
CA LEU A 214 -15.45 2.57 5.49
C LEU A 214 -16.86 2.79 4.94
N GLU A 215 -17.92 2.43 5.69
CA GLU A 215 -19.28 2.65 5.23
C GLU A 215 -19.55 4.13 4.97
N GLY A 216 -20.07 4.45 3.78
CA GLY A 216 -20.37 5.82 3.37
C GLY A 216 -19.14 6.71 3.15
N LYS A 217 -17.91 6.18 3.27
CA LYS A 217 -16.69 6.96 3.10
C LYS A 217 -16.01 6.63 1.78
N ALA A 218 -15.46 7.67 1.15
CA ALA A 218 -14.49 7.48 0.09
C ALA A 218 -13.13 7.13 0.72
N TYR A 219 -12.41 6.19 0.08
CA TYR A 219 -11.18 5.63 0.63
C TYR A 219 -10.17 5.35 -0.48
N LEU A 220 -8.91 5.24 -0.09
CA LEU A 220 -7.76 5.05 -0.96
C LEU A 220 -7.11 3.70 -0.66
N GLY A 221 -6.77 2.95 -1.70
CA GLY A 221 -5.89 1.79 -1.62
C GLY A 221 -4.47 2.16 -2.03
N PHE A 222 -3.46 1.73 -1.27
CA PHE A 222 -2.06 2.09 -1.47
C PHE A 222 -1.24 0.91 -1.98
N PHE A 223 -0.59 1.09 -3.12
CA PHE A 223 0.23 0.07 -3.79
C PHE A 223 1.66 0.56 -4.00
N GLY A 224 2.64 -0.21 -3.56
CA GLY A 224 4.05 -0.02 -3.87
C GLY A 224 4.41 -0.71 -5.18
N LEU A 225 4.95 0.05 -6.13
CA LEU A 225 5.51 -0.44 -7.38
C LEU A 225 7.01 -0.07 -7.42
N PRO A 226 7.92 -0.95 -7.88
CA PRO A 226 9.33 -0.62 -7.99
C PRO A 226 9.53 0.61 -8.89
N GLU A 227 10.41 1.52 -8.48
CA GLU A 227 10.74 2.72 -9.27
C GLU A 227 11.41 2.34 -10.60
N ASN A 228 12.27 1.32 -10.57
CA ASN A 228 12.90 0.77 -11.75
C ASN A 228 11.93 -0.19 -12.44
N GLN A 229 11.57 0.13 -13.69
CA GLN A 229 10.66 -0.70 -14.49
C GLN A 229 11.27 -2.10 -14.65
N PRO A 230 10.61 -3.14 -14.12
CA PRO A 230 11.17 -4.47 -14.07
C PRO A 230 11.20 -5.10 -15.47
N GLN A 231 12.28 -5.79 -15.80
CA GLN A 231 12.36 -6.65 -16.99
C GLN A 231 11.88 -8.09 -16.72
N HIS A 232 11.58 -8.41 -15.46
CA HIS A 232 11.18 -9.73 -14.99
C HIS A 232 9.95 -9.62 -14.07
N LYS A 233 9.39 -10.76 -13.67
CA LYS A 233 8.25 -10.77 -12.73
C LYS A 233 8.68 -10.23 -11.37
N VAL A 234 7.94 -9.26 -10.85
CA VAL A 234 8.21 -8.65 -9.54
C VAL A 234 6.94 -8.48 -8.73
N SER A 235 7.11 -8.31 -7.44
CA SER A 235 6.02 -8.10 -6.50
C SER A 235 5.56 -6.64 -6.52
N MET A 236 4.24 -6.46 -6.50
CA MET A 236 3.58 -5.18 -6.20
C MET A 236 2.97 -5.31 -4.81
N PHE A 237 3.32 -4.41 -3.89
CA PHE A 237 2.93 -4.53 -2.49
C PHE A 237 1.70 -3.68 -2.20
N PHE A 238 0.64 -4.28 -1.67
CA PHE A 238 -0.49 -3.52 -1.14
C PHE A 238 -0.22 -3.18 0.32
N PHE A 239 0.03 -1.89 0.61
CA PHE A 239 0.37 -1.42 1.95
C PHE A 239 -0.85 -1.29 2.85
N GLY A 240 -2.02 -1.05 2.28
CA GLY A 240 -3.26 -0.93 3.05
C GLY A 240 -4.28 -0.06 2.36
N MET A 241 -5.35 0.21 3.09
CA MET A 241 -6.36 1.19 2.70
C MET A 241 -6.67 2.12 3.85
N GLY A 242 -7.04 3.35 3.51
CA GLY A 242 -7.38 4.36 4.48
C GLY A 242 -8.34 5.39 3.91
N PHE A 243 -8.94 6.16 4.80
CA PHE A 243 -9.77 7.30 4.42
C PHE A 243 -9.21 8.57 5.07
N LEU A 244 -9.38 9.68 4.37
CA LEU A 244 -9.08 11.01 4.89
C LEU A 244 -10.41 11.67 5.29
N PRO A 245 -10.58 12.09 6.55
CA PRO A 245 -11.77 12.84 6.94
C PRO A 245 -11.92 14.11 6.10
N ASP A 246 -13.15 14.47 5.74
CA ASP A 246 -13.40 15.64 4.88
C ASP A 246 -12.85 16.94 5.50
N SER A 247 -12.88 17.06 6.82
CA SER A 247 -12.33 18.20 7.58
C SER A 247 -10.82 18.37 7.44
N GLU A 248 -10.09 17.33 7.06
CA GLU A 248 -8.62 17.34 6.97
C GLU A 248 -8.12 17.58 5.53
N LYS A 249 -9.01 17.57 4.53
CA LYS A 249 -8.62 17.66 3.11
C LYS A 249 -7.87 18.95 2.79
N GLU A 250 -8.38 20.09 3.24
CA GLU A 250 -7.74 21.40 3.00
C GLU A 250 -6.39 21.52 3.71
N HIS A 251 -6.26 20.93 4.91
CA HIS A 251 -4.98 20.86 5.62
C HIS A 251 -3.93 20.11 4.79
N VAL A 252 -4.28 18.91 4.33
CA VAL A 252 -3.39 18.08 3.51
C VAL A 252 -3.06 18.77 2.17
N ASP A 253 -4.02 19.46 1.56
CA ASP A 253 -3.79 20.25 0.35
C ASP A 253 -2.71 21.32 0.55
N ARG A 254 -2.81 22.11 1.62
CA ARG A 254 -1.81 23.15 1.93
C ARG A 254 -0.45 22.54 2.24
N PHE A 255 -0.41 21.44 2.99
CA PHE A 255 0.81 20.72 3.31
C PHE A 255 1.54 20.24 2.05
N LEU A 256 0.82 19.65 1.09
CA LEU A 256 1.40 19.16 -0.16
C LEU A 256 1.89 20.30 -1.07
N GLN A 257 1.14 21.42 -1.12
CA GLN A 257 1.57 22.61 -1.87
C GLN A 257 2.86 23.21 -1.28
N GLN A 258 2.96 23.28 0.04
CA GLN A 258 4.17 23.77 0.70
C GLN A 258 5.38 22.86 0.39
N LYS A 259 5.21 21.54 0.46
CA LYS A 259 6.27 20.60 0.09
C LYS A 259 6.73 20.75 -1.36
N GLU A 260 5.82 20.92 -2.30
CA GLU A 260 6.16 21.15 -3.70
C GLU A 260 6.99 22.42 -3.89
N LEU A 261 6.64 23.50 -3.19
CA LEU A 261 7.38 24.75 -3.22
C LEU A 261 8.80 24.56 -2.65
N GLU A 262 8.93 23.88 -1.51
CA GLU A 262 10.23 23.59 -0.88
C GLU A 262 11.13 22.75 -1.81
N GLU A 263 10.58 21.72 -2.46
CA GLU A 263 11.34 20.91 -3.43
C GLU A 263 11.77 21.72 -4.65
N THR A 264 10.89 22.60 -5.15
CA THR A 264 11.19 23.48 -6.29
C THR A 264 12.34 24.44 -5.94
N LEU A 265 12.30 25.06 -4.76
CA LEU A 265 13.37 25.93 -4.28
C LEU A 265 14.69 25.18 -4.11
N ARG A 266 14.66 23.98 -3.53
CA ARG A 266 15.84 23.14 -3.36
C ARG A 266 16.50 22.78 -4.70
N GLN A 267 15.71 22.50 -5.73
CA GLN A 267 16.21 22.20 -7.07
C GLN A 267 16.76 23.45 -7.78
N GLY A 268 16.16 24.61 -7.55
CA GLY A 268 16.62 25.89 -8.11
C GLY A 268 17.97 26.35 -7.55
N VAL A 269 18.25 26.08 -6.27
CA VAL A 269 19.55 26.40 -5.63
C VAL A 269 20.68 25.45 -6.07
N SER A 270 20.34 24.28 -6.63
CA SER A 270 21.31 23.27 -7.05
C SER A 270 21.81 23.45 -8.50
N ARG A 271 21.39 24.49 -9.21
CA ARG A 271 21.78 24.81 -10.59
C ARG A 271 22.64 26.05 -10.63
#